data_AF-A0AAE4SYN1-F1
#
_entry.id   AF-A0AAE4SYN1-F1
#
_cell.length_a   1.000
_cell.length_b   1.000
_cell.length_c   1.000
_cell.angle_alpha   90.00
_cell.angle_beta   90.00
_cell.angle_gamma   90.00
#
_symmetry.space_group_name_H-M   'P 1'
#
loop_
_entity.id
_entity.type
_entity.pdbx_description
1 polymer ?
#
loop_
_entity_poly.entity_id
_entity_poly.type
_entity_poly.pdbx_seq_one_letter_code
_entity_poly.pdbx_strand_id
1 'polypeptide(L)'
;MLKRASAFILAALSTTGLSACGSSDEQASTAAEPVFSQQQESDAPTTVTKTIDNDESAGNEDDEVSRPEAGHQEQAPAPETGNHNINAGQIGGKCGYTNQGDSIHAGEHTSCEFTSAIFDEAITHTFTYTHRNKMVNGSYNTRISATSPQTKQTYDLFCAIGSDVRTFHCQKKNDTSVYASFTSPNNERWTDRLDVEGQPH
;
A
#
# COMPACT_ATOMS: atom_id res chain seq x y z
N MET A 1 -23.28 -52.82 38.86
CA MET A 1 -22.75 -52.38 40.17
C MET A 1 -22.37 -50.90 40.09
N LEU A 2 -22.28 -50.24 41.24
CA LEU A 2 -22.55 -48.82 41.55
C LEU A 2 -21.74 -47.73 40.82
N LYS A 3 -22.50 -46.67 40.47
CA LYS A 3 -22.21 -45.22 40.45
C LYS A 3 -20.95 -44.73 41.18
N ARG A 4 -20.35 -43.66 40.65
CA ARG A 4 -20.13 -42.40 41.40
C ARG A 4 -19.98 -41.20 40.47
N ALA A 5 -20.93 -40.27 40.62
CA ALA A 5 -20.87 -38.91 40.12
C ALA A 5 -19.98 -38.05 41.03
N SER A 6 -19.37 -37.00 40.50
CA SER A 6 -18.96 -35.83 41.27
C SER A 6 -18.91 -34.61 40.36
N ALA A 7 -19.90 -33.74 40.54
CA ALA A 7 -19.88 -32.35 40.14
C ALA A 7 -19.37 -31.53 41.32
N PHE A 8 -18.55 -30.50 41.07
CA PHE A 8 -18.43 -29.35 41.95
C PHE A 8 -18.40 -28.07 41.12
N ILE A 9 -19.32 -27.18 41.48
CA ILE A 9 -19.54 -25.81 40.98
C ILE A 9 -18.70 -24.87 41.87
N LEU A 10 -18.14 -23.78 41.33
CA LEU A 10 -18.40 -22.39 41.77
C LEU A 10 -17.56 -21.35 41.01
N ALA A 11 -18.24 -20.27 40.64
CA ALA A 11 -17.72 -19.06 40.01
C ALA A 11 -17.13 -18.09 41.04
N ALA A 12 -16.20 -17.24 40.60
CA ALA A 12 -15.83 -16.01 41.29
C ALA A 12 -15.76 -14.86 40.28
N LEU A 13 -16.68 -13.90 40.43
CA LEU A 13 -16.62 -12.59 39.80
C LEU A 13 -15.48 -11.78 40.44
N SER A 14 -14.78 -10.97 39.65
CA SER A 14 -13.90 -9.92 40.15
C SER A 14 -14.12 -8.66 39.32
N THR A 15 -15.08 -7.85 39.78
CA THR A 15 -15.23 -6.45 39.39
C THR A 15 -14.34 -5.61 40.30
N THR A 16 -13.32 -4.96 39.74
CA THR A 16 -12.63 -3.84 40.39
C THR A 16 -13.09 -2.55 39.72
N GLY A 17 -13.70 -1.68 40.54
CA GLY A 17 -14.00 -0.29 40.20
C GLY A 17 -13.14 0.67 41.01
N LEU A 18 -13.30 1.96 40.67
CA LEU A 18 -12.74 3.20 41.24
C LEU A 18 -11.35 3.55 40.68
N SER A 19 -11.15 4.72 40.05
CA SER A 19 -11.29 6.03 40.71
C SER A 19 -11.44 7.16 39.68
N ALA A 20 -12.48 7.97 39.85
CA ALA A 20 -12.59 9.33 39.32
C ALA A 20 -12.30 10.29 40.49
N CYS A 21 -11.37 11.22 40.32
CA CYS A 21 -11.25 12.47 41.09
C CYS A 21 -10.16 13.35 40.50
N GLY A 22 -10.47 14.61 40.17
CA GLY A 22 -9.50 15.63 39.78
C GLY A 22 -10.16 16.81 39.09
N SER A 23 -10.58 17.80 39.89
CA SER A 23 -11.38 18.97 39.56
C SER A 23 -10.89 19.88 38.42
N SER A 24 -11.92 20.48 37.83
CA SER A 24 -12.05 21.75 37.08
C SER A 24 -10.89 22.75 37.10
N ASP A 25 -10.62 23.31 35.91
CA ASP A 25 -10.52 24.76 35.72
C ASP A 25 -11.21 25.14 34.40
N GLU A 26 -12.30 25.91 34.51
CA GLU A 26 -12.84 26.72 33.42
C GLU A 26 -12.01 28.00 33.34
N GLN A 27 -11.40 28.28 32.18
CA GLN A 27 -11.17 29.67 31.80
C GLN A 27 -11.19 29.84 30.28
N ALA A 28 -12.22 30.57 29.83
CA ALA A 28 -12.33 31.11 28.50
C ALA A 28 -11.20 32.13 28.24
N SER A 29 -10.61 32.08 27.04
CA SER A 29 -10.21 33.31 26.36
C SER A 29 -10.28 33.14 24.86
N THR A 30 -11.05 34.07 24.32
CA THR A 30 -11.32 34.40 22.93
C THR A 30 -10.08 34.80 22.15
N ALA A 31 -10.15 34.50 20.85
CA ALA A 31 -9.63 35.27 19.72
C ALA A 31 -8.11 35.49 19.61
N ALA A 32 -7.51 34.84 18.61
CA ALA A 32 -6.69 35.53 17.62
C ALA A 32 -6.52 34.64 16.38
N GLU A 33 -7.19 35.03 15.30
CA GLU A 33 -6.74 34.68 13.94
C GLU A 33 -5.38 35.35 13.69
N PRO A 34 -4.52 34.72 12.89
CA PRO A 34 -3.77 35.49 11.93
C PRO A 34 -4.22 35.09 10.52
N VAL A 35 -4.95 36.03 9.91
CA VAL A 35 -4.96 36.22 8.46
C VAL A 35 -3.50 36.39 8.02
N PHE A 36 -3.03 35.54 7.11
CA PHE A 36 -1.91 35.92 6.26
C PHE A 36 -2.21 35.64 4.80
N SER A 37 -2.07 36.74 4.06
CA SER A 37 -2.44 37.01 2.69
C SER A 37 -2.01 35.99 1.65
N GLN A 38 -2.91 35.83 0.68
CA GLN A 38 -2.60 35.39 -0.67
C GLN A 38 -1.53 36.30 -1.29
N GLN A 39 -0.48 35.72 -1.86
CA GLN A 39 0.19 36.29 -3.01
C GLN A 39 0.20 35.26 -4.13
N GLN A 40 -0.72 35.50 -5.04
CA GLN A 40 -0.75 35.06 -6.42
C GLN A 40 0.51 35.60 -7.11
N GLU A 41 1.36 34.70 -7.61
CA GLU A 41 2.31 35.05 -8.66
C GLU A 41 2.00 34.21 -9.88
N SER A 42 1.60 34.94 -10.92
CA SER A 42 1.30 34.51 -12.26
C SER A 42 2.61 34.42 -13.02
N ASP A 43 2.88 33.29 -13.66
CA ASP A 43 3.47 33.34 -15.01
C ASP A 43 3.21 32.06 -15.80
N ALA A 44 2.55 32.25 -16.94
CA ALA A 44 2.56 31.40 -18.12
C ALA A 44 2.70 32.38 -19.30
N PRO A 45 3.14 31.98 -20.51
CA PRO A 45 3.45 30.63 -20.99
C PRO A 45 4.83 30.55 -21.68
N THR A 46 5.29 29.36 -22.08
CA THR A 46 6.03 29.23 -23.35
C THR A 46 5.86 27.83 -23.91
N THR A 47 5.04 27.76 -24.95
CA THR A 47 5.00 26.70 -25.94
C THR A 47 6.28 26.77 -26.79
N VAL A 48 7.02 25.67 -26.92
CA VAL A 48 7.87 25.45 -28.11
C VAL A 48 7.69 24.01 -28.58
N THR A 49 6.85 23.86 -29.59
CA THR A 49 6.89 22.74 -30.53
C THR A 49 8.07 22.94 -31.48
N LYS A 50 8.96 21.95 -31.58
CA LYS A 50 9.73 21.71 -32.81
C LYS A 50 9.84 20.21 -33.06
N THR A 51 8.99 19.74 -33.97
CA THR A 51 9.19 18.57 -34.82
C THR A 51 10.24 18.91 -35.86
N ILE A 52 11.27 18.08 -36.04
CA ILE A 52 11.93 17.85 -37.33
C ILE A 52 12.36 16.38 -37.37
N ASP A 53 11.73 15.65 -38.27
CA ASP A 53 12.09 14.33 -38.80
C ASP A 53 13.39 14.37 -39.61
N ASN A 54 14.11 13.25 -39.63
CA ASN A 54 14.87 12.69 -40.77
C ASN A 54 15.48 11.36 -40.28
N ASP A 55 14.99 10.18 -40.66
CA ASP A 55 14.94 9.53 -41.98
C ASP A 55 16.23 8.73 -42.30
N GLU A 56 15.95 7.45 -42.61
CA GLU A 56 16.74 6.37 -43.22
C GLU A 56 18.12 5.94 -42.69
N SER A 57 18.18 4.67 -42.26
CA SER A 57 19.00 3.69 -42.99
C SER A 57 18.42 2.28 -42.87
N ALA A 58 18.17 1.69 -44.03
CA ALA A 58 17.77 0.31 -44.23
C ALA A 58 18.86 -0.70 -43.83
N GLY A 59 18.43 -1.93 -43.52
CA GLY A 59 19.29 -3.11 -43.36
C GLY A 59 18.54 -4.28 -42.74
N ASN A 60 17.90 -5.11 -43.59
CA ASN A 60 17.37 -6.42 -43.23
C ASN A 60 18.52 -7.39 -42.99
N GLU A 61 18.56 -8.09 -41.85
CA GLU A 61 19.10 -9.45 -41.77
C GLU A 61 18.24 -10.26 -40.78
N ASP A 62 17.51 -11.23 -41.34
CA ASP A 62 16.81 -12.29 -40.63
C ASP A 62 17.85 -13.20 -39.97
N ASP A 63 18.00 -13.11 -38.65
CA ASP A 63 18.70 -14.13 -37.85
C ASP A 63 17.69 -14.83 -36.94
N GLU A 64 17.23 -15.98 -37.43
CA GLU A 64 16.42 -16.94 -36.71
C GLU A 64 17.26 -17.60 -35.60
N VAL A 65 17.48 -16.88 -34.49
CA VAL A 65 18.00 -17.48 -33.27
C VAL A 65 16.84 -18.11 -32.53
N SER A 66 16.77 -19.45 -32.61
CA SER A 66 15.86 -20.28 -31.82
C SER A 66 15.93 -19.88 -30.34
N ARG A 67 14.89 -19.18 -29.87
CA ARG A 67 14.69 -18.88 -28.45
C ARG A 67 14.51 -20.21 -27.71
N PRO A 68 15.21 -20.46 -26.59
CA PRO A 68 14.89 -21.60 -25.75
C PRO A 68 13.43 -21.46 -25.33
N GLU A 69 12.65 -22.51 -25.56
CA GLU A 69 11.29 -22.62 -25.07
C GLU A 69 11.34 -22.53 -23.54
N ALA A 70 11.15 -21.31 -23.02
CA ALA A 70 10.92 -21.09 -21.61
C ALA A 70 9.64 -21.85 -21.29
N GLY A 71 9.78 -22.95 -20.55
CA GLY A 71 8.64 -23.72 -20.08
C GLY A 71 7.63 -22.74 -19.49
N HIS A 72 6.41 -22.76 -20.01
CA HIS A 72 5.30 -22.03 -19.43
C HIS A 72 5.06 -22.59 -18.04
N GLN A 73 5.76 -22.04 -17.05
CA GLN A 73 5.24 -21.96 -15.70
C GLN A 73 3.94 -21.18 -15.85
N GLU A 74 2.82 -21.76 -15.42
CA GLU A 74 1.55 -21.06 -15.38
C GLU A 74 1.74 -19.82 -14.51
N GLN A 75 1.85 -18.66 -15.15
CA GLN A 75 2.17 -17.41 -14.49
C GLN A 75 0.96 -17.03 -13.64
N ALA A 76 1.20 -16.66 -12.38
CA ALA A 76 0.14 -16.25 -11.48
C ALA A 76 -0.65 -15.09 -12.10
N PRO A 77 -1.98 -15.03 -11.91
CA PRO A 77 -2.79 -13.99 -12.53
C PRO A 77 -2.34 -12.61 -12.06
N ALA A 78 -2.30 -11.67 -13.01
CA ALA A 78 -2.01 -10.27 -12.72
C ALA A 78 -3.09 -9.71 -11.78
N PRO A 79 -2.71 -8.86 -10.80
CA PRO A 79 -3.66 -8.21 -9.93
C PRO A 79 -4.56 -7.25 -10.72
N GLU A 80 -5.78 -7.07 -10.25
CA GLU A 80 -6.81 -6.27 -10.89
C GLU A 80 -7.21 -5.09 -10.01
N THR A 81 -7.57 -3.99 -10.65
CA THR A 81 -8.04 -2.78 -9.96
C THR A 81 -9.53 -2.88 -9.60
N GLY A 82 -9.91 -2.32 -8.46
CA GLY A 82 -11.29 -2.11 -8.05
C GLY A 82 -12.04 -3.36 -7.59
N ASN A 83 -13.31 -3.16 -7.21
CA ASN A 83 -14.23 -4.21 -6.73
C ASN A 83 -13.73 -5.01 -5.51
N HIS A 84 -12.94 -4.37 -4.64
CA HIS A 84 -12.46 -4.96 -3.40
C HIS A 84 -13.60 -5.15 -2.39
N ASN A 85 -13.58 -6.29 -1.69
CA ASN A 85 -14.47 -6.52 -0.55
C ASN A 85 -13.84 -5.93 0.70
N ILE A 86 -14.18 -4.68 1.01
CA ILE A 86 -13.57 -3.88 2.07
C ILE A 86 -14.57 -3.51 3.17
N ASN A 87 -14.05 -3.40 4.39
CA ASN A 87 -14.75 -2.87 5.55
C ASN A 87 -14.81 -1.33 5.46
N ALA A 88 -15.76 -0.81 4.67
CA ALA A 88 -15.94 0.63 4.50
C ALA A 88 -16.18 1.34 5.84
N GLY A 89 -15.61 2.53 6.00
CA GLY A 89 -15.64 3.35 7.21
C GLY A 89 -14.67 2.91 8.30
N GLN A 90 -14.00 1.76 8.16
CA GLN A 90 -13.02 1.30 9.14
C GLN A 90 -11.68 2.03 8.94
N ILE A 91 -11.06 2.38 10.05
CA ILE A 91 -9.69 2.91 10.11
C ILE A 91 -8.81 1.85 10.77
N GLY A 92 -7.70 1.52 10.11
CA GLY A 92 -6.70 0.57 10.59
C GLY A 92 -7.13 -0.89 10.64
N GLY A 93 -6.15 -1.76 10.82
CA GLY A 93 -6.34 -3.19 10.97
C GLY A 93 -6.67 -3.91 9.65
N LYS A 94 -7.28 -5.08 9.77
CA LYS A 94 -7.67 -5.90 8.61
C LYS A 94 -8.87 -5.26 7.90
N CYS A 95 -8.67 -4.89 6.65
CA CYS A 95 -9.65 -4.17 5.84
C CYS A 95 -10.51 -5.07 4.97
N GLY A 96 -10.06 -6.28 4.66
CA GLY A 96 -10.79 -7.20 3.80
C GLY A 96 -9.88 -7.80 2.75
N TYR A 97 -10.40 -7.97 1.54
CA TYR A 97 -9.73 -8.68 0.46
C TYR A 97 -9.98 -8.04 -0.91
N THR A 98 -9.03 -8.20 -1.83
CA THR A 98 -9.25 -7.96 -3.25
C THR A 98 -10.19 -9.01 -3.84
N ASN A 99 -10.69 -8.79 -5.06
CA ASN A 99 -11.47 -9.79 -5.79
C ASN A 99 -10.68 -11.09 -6.09
N GLN A 100 -9.34 -11.01 -6.11
CA GLN A 100 -8.42 -12.13 -6.28
C GLN A 100 -8.01 -12.79 -4.94
N GLY A 101 -8.50 -12.28 -3.81
CA GLY A 101 -8.26 -12.86 -2.49
C GLY A 101 -6.99 -12.38 -1.78
N ASP A 102 -6.36 -11.30 -2.25
CA ASP A 102 -5.23 -10.67 -1.55
C ASP A 102 -5.74 -9.97 -0.30
N SER A 103 -5.13 -10.22 0.86
CA SER A 103 -5.57 -9.59 2.09
C SER A 103 -5.12 -8.14 2.14
N ILE A 104 -6.04 -7.24 2.45
CA ILE A 104 -5.81 -5.80 2.56
C ILE A 104 -5.74 -5.42 4.04
N HIS A 105 -4.66 -4.75 4.45
CA HIS A 105 -4.46 -4.27 5.82
C HIS A 105 -4.05 -2.80 5.82
N ALA A 106 -4.69 -2.01 6.69
CA ALA A 106 -4.42 -0.59 6.89
C ALA A 106 -3.65 -0.36 8.19
N GLY A 107 -2.74 0.61 8.19
CA GLY A 107 -2.12 1.14 9.40
C GLY A 107 -3.13 1.88 10.28
N GLU A 108 -2.77 2.12 11.54
CA GLU A 108 -3.66 2.65 12.59
C GLU A 108 -4.39 3.95 12.25
N HIS A 109 -3.86 4.74 11.31
CA HIS A 109 -4.42 6.03 10.89
C HIS A 109 -4.87 6.06 9.43
N THR A 110 -4.90 4.91 8.74
CA THR A 110 -5.29 4.80 7.33
C THR A 110 -6.67 4.16 7.22
N SER A 111 -7.58 4.74 6.43
CA SER A 111 -8.90 4.15 6.19
C SER A 111 -8.83 3.00 5.19
N CYS A 112 -9.70 2.01 5.35
CA CYS A 112 -9.74 0.85 4.48
C CYS A 112 -10.04 1.19 3.02
N GLU A 113 -10.88 2.19 2.77
CA GLU A 113 -11.13 2.71 1.43
C GLU A 113 -9.88 3.33 0.81
N PHE A 114 -9.08 4.07 1.59
CA PHE A 114 -7.85 4.63 1.07
C PHE A 114 -6.80 3.54 0.80
N THR A 115 -6.67 2.55 1.69
CA THR A 115 -5.81 1.37 1.47
C THR A 115 -6.14 0.64 0.17
N SER A 116 -7.42 0.57 -0.18
CA SER A 116 -7.88 -0.02 -1.44
C SER A 116 -7.46 0.81 -2.66
N ALA A 117 -7.60 2.14 -2.58
CA ALA A 117 -7.12 3.04 -3.63
C ALA A 117 -5.59 3.02 -3.78
N ILE A 118 -4.86 2.82 -2.68
CA ILE A 118 -3.41 2.62 -2.70
C ILE A 118 -3.06 1.33 -3.44
N PHE A 119 -3.80 0.25 -3.22
CA PHE A 119 -3.62 -1.00 -3.97
C PHE A 119 -3.79 -0.77 -5.46
N ASP A 120 -4.94 -0.20 -5.85
CA ASP A 120 -5.31 0.03 -7.25
C ASP A 120 -4.25 0.86 -7.98
N GLU A 121 -3.71 1.88 -7.32
CA GLU A 121 -2.62 2.67 -7.89
C GLU A 121 -1.32 1.85 -7.94
N ALA A 122 -0.91 1.21 -6.84
CA ALA A 122 0.36 0.50 -6.74
C ALA A 122 0.55 -0.57 -7.82
N ILE A 123 -0.50 -1.32 -8.15
CA ILE A 123 -0.42 -2.42 -9.11
C ILE A 123 -0.25 -1.97 -10.57
N THR A 124 -0.41 -0.68 -10.85
CA THR A 124 -0.19 -0.10 -12.19
C THR A 124 1.25 0.33 -12.44
N HIS A 125 2.10 0.27 -11.40
CA HIS A 125 3.50 0.68 -11.48
C HIS A 125 4.45 -0.51 -11.53
N THR A 126 5.55 -0.33 -12.24
CA THR A 126 6.69 -1.26 -12.22
C THR A 126 7.47 -1.12 -10.92
N PHE A 127 7.79 -2.24 -10.26
CA PHE A 127 8.65 -2.26 -9.09
C PHE A 127 10.09 -2.57 -9.51
N THR A 128 11.01 -1.65 -9.27
CA THR A 128 12.42 -1.83 -9.62
C THR A 128 13.20 -2.35 -8.42
N TYR A 129 14.05 -3.36 -8.63
CA TYR A 129 14.99 -3.84 -7.62
C TYR A 129 16.07 -2.78 -7.36
N THR A 130 16.19 -2.31 -6.12
CA THR A 130 17.24 -1.37 -5.74
C THR A 130 17.98 -1.78 -4.48
N HIS A 131 19.28 -1.46 -4.45
CA HIS A 131 20.14 -1.58 -3.27
C HIS A 131 20.41 -0.19 -2.70
N ARG A 132 19.65 0.21 -1.67
CA ARG A 132 19.90 1.49 -0.98
C ARG A 132 21.20 1.48 -0.16
N ASN A 133 21.58 0.31 0.34
CA ASN A 133 22.82 0.11 1.08
C ASN A 133 23.34 -1.29 0.74
N LYS A 134 24.60 -1.38 0.28
CA LYS A 134 25.22 -2.65 -0.13
C LYS A 134 25.41 -3.65 1.02
N MET A 135 25.23 -3.20 2.27
CA MET A 135 25.32 -4.03 3.48
C MET A 135 23.98 -4.70 3.85
N VAL A 136 22.88 -4.36 3.17
CA VAL A 136 21.56 -4.98 3.40
C VAL A 136 21.01 -5.52 2.09
N ASN A 137 20.07 -6.45 2.18
CA ASN A 137 19.38 -6.96 1.01
C ASN A 137 18.61 -5.82 0.31
N GLY A 138 18.73 -5.75 -1.01
CA GLY A 138 17.89 -4.88 -1.83
C GLY A 138 16.44 -5.35 -1.83
N SER A 139 15.55 -4.47 -2.27
CA SER A 139 14.13 -4.79 -2.44
C SER A 139 13.56 -4.19 -3.72
N TYR A 140 12.56 -4.87 -4.27
CA TYR A 140 11.70 -4.32 -5.32
C TYR A 140 10.85 -3.21 -4.72
N ASN A 141 10.90 -2.03 -5.33
CA ASN A 141 10.22 -0.86 -4.81
C ASN A 141 9.82 0.11 -5.92
N THR A 142 8.83 0.94 -5.61
CA THR A 142 8.36 2.00 -6.50
C THR A 142 7.84 3.19 -5.69
N ARG A 143 7.46 4.26 -6.38
CA ARG A 143 6.82 5.44 -5.80
C ARG A 143 5.55 5.73 -6.56
N ILE A 144 4.49 5.96 -5.81
CA ILE A 144 3.16 6.24 -6.36
C ILE A 144 2.59 7.52 -5.77
N SER A 145 1.58 8.06 -6.43
CA SER A 145 0.77 9.18 -5.93
C SER A 145 -0.68 8.71 -5.81
N ALA A 146 -1.17 8.51 -4.59
CA ALA A 146 -2.52 8.01 -4.34
C ALA A 146 -3.39 9.07 -3.64
N THR A 147 -4.63 9.21 -4.09
CA THR A 147 -5.60 10.16 -3.51
C THR A 147 -6.60 9.46 -2.61
N SER A 148 -6.76 9.95 -1.38
CA SER A 148 -7.78 9.43 -0.45
C SER A 148 -9.19 9.72 -0.96
N PRO A 149 -10.04 8.68 -1.14
CA PRO A 149 -11.42 8.88 -1.57
C PRO A 149 -12.24 9.74 -0.59
N GLN A 150 -11.90 9.70 0.71
CA GLN A 150 -12.61 10.40 1.78
C GLN A 150 -12.15 11.84 1.94
N THR A 151 -10.84 12.09 2.06
CA THR A 151 -10.30 13.43 2.37
C THR A 151 -9.92 14.23 1.13
N LYS A 152 -9.88 13.60 -0.04
CA LYS A 152 -9.37 14.16 -1.30
C LYS A 152 -7.90 14.62 -1.25
N GLN A 153 -7.19 14.27 -0.19
CA GLN A 153 -5.75 14.53 -0.08
C GLN A 153 -4.98 13.51 -0.91
N THR A 154 -3.96 13.98 -1.61
CA THR A 154 -3.02 13.16 -2.37
C THR A 154 -1.75 12.96 -1.58
N TYR A 155 -1.22 11.73 -1.61
CA TYR A 155 -0.03 11.33 -0.88
C TYR A 155 0.98 10.68 -1.82
N ASP A 156 2.24 11.12 -1.71
CA ASP A 156 3.38 10.43 -2.30
C ASP A 156 3.77 9.26 -1.40
N LEU A 157 3.61 8.05 -1.90
CA LEU A 157 3.85 6.82 -1.16
C LEU A 157 5.05 6.07 -1.74
N PHE A 158 5.84 5.52 -0.83
CA PHE A 158 6.87 4.56 -1.15
C PHE A 158 6.31 3.15 -0.98
N CYS A 159 6.33 2.36 -2.05
CA CYS A 159 5.89 0.98 -2.03
C CYS A 159 7.08 0.03 -2.15
N ALA A 160 7.10 -1.04 -1.37
CA ALA A 160 8.16 -2.05 -1.44
C ALA A 160 7.62 -3.46 -1.20
N ILE A 161 8.13 -4.40 -2.00
CA ILE A 161 7.93 -5.83 -1.80
C ILE A 161 8.87 -6.29 -0.67
N GLY A 162 8.30 -6.99 0.31
CA GLY A 162 9.04 -7.62 1.39
C GLY A 162 10.02 -8.68 0.88
N SER A 163 11.02 -9.01 1.69
CA SER A 163 12.08 -9.96 1.31
C SER A 163 11.58 -11.37 1.02
N ASP A 164 10.46 -11.77 1.62
CA ASP A 164 9.80 -13.07 1.37
C ASP A 164 8.92 -13.05 0.12
N VAL A 165 8.84 -11.89 -0.55
CA VAL A 165 8.07 -11.57 -1.75
C VAL A 165 6.58 -11.86 -1.70
N ARG A 166 6.01 -12.10 -0.51
CA ARG A 166 4.60 -12.45 -0.31
C ARG A 166 3.74 -11.27 0.13
N THR A 167 4.39 -10.23 0.65
CA THR A 167 3.73 -8.99 1.04
C THR A 167 4.42 -7.83 0.36
N PHE A 168 3.66 -6.90 -0.20
CA PHE A 168 4.17 -5.55 -0.43
C PHE A 168 3.41 -4.58 0.44
N HIS A 169 4.07 -3.49 0.78
CA HIS A 169 3.52 -2.42 1.59
C HIS A 169 3.78 -1.09 0.92
N CYS A 170 2.89 -0.14 1.16
CA CYS A 170 3.01 1.24 0.73
C CYS A 170 2.87 2.14 1.95
N GLN A 171 3.77 3.11 2.08
CA GLN A 171 3.76 4.03 3.20
C GLN A 171 4.26 5.40 2.80
N LYS A 172 3.84 6.40 3.56
CA LYS A 172 4.41 7.74 3.44
C LYS A 172 5.89 7.69 3.85
N LYS A 173 6.72 8.42 3.12
CA LYS A 173 8.16 8.44 3.40
C LYS A 173 8.43 9.16 4.73
N ASN A 174 9.24 8.55 5.59
CA ASN A 174 9.66 9.06 6.91
C ASN A 174 8.52 9.23 7.94
N ASP A 175 7.31 8.74 7.66
CA ASP A 175 6.14 8.90 8.53
C ASP A 175 5.17 7.74 8.24
N THR A 176 4.75 7.02 9.28
CA THR A 176 3.83 5.88 9.17
C THR A 176 2.37 6.26 9.32
N SER A 177 2.03 7.56 9.29
CA SER A 177 0.64 8.06 9.32
C SER A 177 -0.21 7.48 8.20
N VAL A 178 0.40 7.20 7.04
CA VAL A 178 -0.21 6.40 5.97
C VAL A 178 0.57 5.12 5.81
N TYR A 179 -0.10 3.99 6.01
CA TYR A 179 0.46 2.66 5.82
C TYR A 179 -0.60 1.70 5.29
N ALA A 180 -0.21 0.92 4.30
CA ALA A 180 -1.01 -0.13 3.68
C ALA A 180 -0.12 -1.35 3.44
N SER A 181 -0.64 -2.56 3.67
CA SER A 181 0.07 -3.79 3.30
C SER A 181 -0.88 -4.80 2.68
N PHE A 182 -0.37 -5.53 1.70
CA PHE A 182 -1.12 -6.45 0.86
C PHE A 182 -0.39 -7.78 0.78
N THR A 183 -1.05 -8.84 1.22
CA THR A 183 -0.48 -10.19 1.24
C THR A 183 -1.23 -11.06 0.25
N SER A 184 -0.48 -11.66 -0.67
CA SER A 184 -1.02 -12.57 -1.66
C SER A 184 -1.53 -13.87 -1.01
N PRO A 185 -2.59 -14.49 -1.54
CA PRO A 185 -3.07 -15.77 -1.04
C PRO A 185 -2.09 -16.91 -1.40
N ASN A 186 -2.28 -18.07 -0.77
CA ASN A 186 -1.63 -19.33 -1.17
C ASN A 186 -0.10 -19.34 -1.28
N ASN A 187 0.59 -18.37 -0.65
CA ASN A 187 2.04 -18.18 -0.76
C ASN A 187 2.53 -17.74 -2.15
N GLU A 188 1.65 -17.19 -2.99
CA GLU A 188 2.03 -16.61 -4.27
C GLU A 188 3.03 -15.47 -4.08
N ARG A 189 3.89 -15.23 -5.08
CA ARG A 189 4.90 -14.19 -5.00
C ARG A 189 4.40 -12.97 -5.77
N TRP A 190 4.52 -11.78 -5.17
CA TRP A 190 4.21 -10.53 -5.85
C TRP A 190 5.10 -10.28 -7.07
N THR A 191 6.33 -10.81 -7.08
CA THR A 191 7.22 -10.73 -8.24
C THR A 191 6.72 -11.51 -9.46
N ASP A 192 5.78 -12.42 -9.29
CA ASP A 192 5.23 -13.23 -10.38
C ASP A 192 3.91 -12.62 -10.92
N ARG A 193 3.35 -11.65 -10.18
CA ARG A 193 2.04 -11.04 -10.42
C ARG A 193 2.14 -9.56 -10.82
N LEU A 194 3.12 -8.83 -10.29
CA LEU A 194 3.39 -7.44 -10.62
C LEU A 194 4.44 -7.34 -11.72
N ASP A 195 4.44 -6.20 -12.40
CA ASP A 195 5.56 -5.82 -13.25
C ASP A 195 6.78 -5.47 -12.38
N VAL A 196 7.90 -6.15 -12.63
CA VAL A 196 9.12 -6.00 -11.85
C VAL A 196 10.34 -5.91 -12.75
N GLU A 197 11.27 -5.02 -12.38
CA GLU A 197 12.51 -4.80 -13.13
C GLU A 197 13.74 -5.03 -12.25
N GLY A 198 14.80 -5.57 -12.87
CA GLY A 198 16.03 -5.93 -12.18
C GLY A 198 15.93 -7.25 -11.42
N GLN A 199 17.08 -7.73 -10.93
CA GLN A 199 17.17 -9.02 -10.24
C GLN A 199 18.07 -8.92 -9.01
N PRO A 200 17.80 -9.69 -7.95
CA PRO A 200 18.76 -9.93 -6.88
C PRO A 200 20.02 -10.55 -7.48
N HIS A 201 21.18 -9.97 -7.19
CA HIS A 201 22.50 -10.49 -7.56
C HIS A 201 23.08 -11.37 -6.45
#